data_AF-A0AAD4M4M7-F1
#
_entry.id   AF-A0AAD4M4M7-F1
#
_cell.length_a   1.000
_cell.length_b   1.000
_cell.length_c   1.000
_cell.angle_alpha   90.00
_cell.angle_beta   90.00
_cell.angle_gamma   90.00
#
_symmetry.space_group_name_H-M   'P 1'
#
loop_
_entity.id
_entity.type
_entity.pdbx_description
1 polymer ?
#
loop_
_entity_poly.entity_id
_entity_poly.type
_entity_poly.pdbx_seq_one_letter_code
_entity_poly.pdbx_strand_id
1 'polypeptide(L)'
;TAPTLTRPQFDKACKAFINKPACSTSSPNASRLRGWLWREHPTVPRLGYLTRTIPLQGEIVNDLAVARDIPPEPGFLSCSQSITFSSTFQVPVFYFTVHDT
;
A
#
# COMPACT_ATOMS: atom_id res chain seq x y z
N THR A 1 -2.60 26.89 11.10
CA THR A 1 -3.11 26.43 9.78
C THR A 1 -2.44 25.10 9.48
N ALA A 2 -3.19 24.05 9.17
CA ALA A 2 -2.58 22.78 8.77
C ALA A 2 -1.83 22.98 7.43
N PRO A 3 -0.61 22.46 7.27
CA PRO A 3 0.13 22.60 6.02
C PRO A 3 -0.60 21.83 4.91
N THR A 4 -0.92 22.51 3.81
CA THR A 4 -1.53 21.88 2.64
C THR A 4 -0.46 21.32 1.71
N LEU A 5 -0.63 20.06 1.29
CA LEU A 5 0.28 19.42 0.34
C LEU A 5 -0.16 19.76 -1.08
N THR A 6 0.74 20.25 -1.91
CA THR A 6 0.45 20.47 -3.35
C THR A 6 0.71 19.20 -4.15
N ARG A 7 0.06 19.10 -5.32
CA ARG A 7 0.27 17.99 -6.26
C ARG A 7 1.74 17.78 -6.65
N PRO A 8 2.53 18.82 -7.01
CA PRO A 8 3.95 18.65 -7.32
C PRO A 8 4.79 18.21 -6.10
N GLN A 9 4.45 18.67 -4.89
CA GLN A 9 5.13 18.23 -3.67
C GLN A 9 4.85 16.74 -3.39
N PHE A 10 3.60 16.30 -3.58
CA PHE A 10 3.23 14.88 -3.50
C PHE A 10 4.03 14.02 -4.49
N ASP A 11 4.07 14.42 -5.76
CA ASP A 11 4.80 13.72 -6.82
C ASP A 11 6.30 13.59 -6.50
N LYS A 12 6.93 14.72 -6.12
CA LYS A 12 8.33 14.77 -5.71
C LYS A 12 8.59 13.89 -4.48
N ALA A 13 7.72 13.93 -3.48
CA ALA A 13 7.86 13.14 -2.26
C ALA A 13 7.74 11.64 -2.53
N CYS A 14 6.77 11.22 -3.34
CA CYS A 14 6.57 9.80 -3.70
C CYS A 14 7.76 9.25 -4.49
N LYS A 15 8.26 10.01 -5.47
CA LYS A 15 9.43 9.64 -6.26
C LYS A 15 10.71 9.61 -5.41
N ALA A 16 10.86 10.55 -4.48
CA ALA A 16 11.97 10.52 -3.52
C ALA A 16 11.87 9.31 -2.57
N PHE A 17 10.66 8.95 -2.14
CA PHE A 17 10.41 7.82 -1.25
C PHE A 17 10.82 6.48 -1.88
N ILE A 18 10.43 6.21 -3.13
CA ILE A 18 10.80 4.96 -3.82
C ILE A 18 12.30 4.87 -4.14
N ASN A 19 12.95 6.02 -4.36
CA ASN A 19 14.38 6.09 -4.65
C ASN A 19 15.24 6.08 -3.39
N LYS A 20 14.63 6.21 -2.21
CA LYS A 20 15.38 6.19 -0.95
C LYS A 20 15.86 4.76 -0.71
N PRO A 21 17.18 4.51 -0.73
CA PRO A 21 17.68 3.19 -0.40
C PRO A 21 17.23 2.84 1.02
N ALA A 22 16.64 1.66 1.19
CA ALA A 22 16.16 1.14 2.48
C ALA A 22 17.31 0.87 3.49
N CYS A 23 18.48 1.49 3.30
CA CYS A 23 19.76 1.10 3.86
C CYS A 23 20.35 2.09 4.89
N SER A 24 19.61 3.14 5.27
CA SER A 24 20.13 4.15 6.22
C SER A 24 19.53 4.07 7.63
N THR A 25 18.58 3.17 7.86
CA THR A 25 17.98 3.01 9.18
C THR A 25 17.91 1.52 9.51
N SER A 26 18.63 1.10 10.55
CA SER A 26 18.59 -0.21 11.20
C SER A 26 17.23 -0.51 11.87
N SER A 27 16.14 0.03 11.33
CA SER A 27 14.80 -0.12 11.88
C SER A 27 14.20 -1.43 11.37
N PRO A 28 13.63 -2.27 12.26
CA PRO A 28 12.92 -3.49 11.86
C PRO A 28 11.73 -3.23 10.92
N ASN A 29 11.30 -1.97 10.78
CA ASN A 29 10.21 -1.57 9.89
C ASN A 29 10.67 -1.21 8.46
N ALA A 30 11.98 -1.10 8.19
CA ALA A 30 12.48 -0.71 6.87
C ALA A 30 12.10 -1.71 5.77
N SER A 31 12.00 -3.01 6.11
CA SER A 31 11.50 -4.06 5.22
C SER A 31 10.02 -3.88 4.87
N ARG A 32 9.19 -3.41 5.81
CA ARG A 32 7.75 -3.17 5.62
C ARG A 32 7.43 -2.03 4.68
N LEU A 33 8.40 -1.17 4.37
CA LEU A 33 8.25 -0.03 3.46
C LEU A 33 8.74 -0.33 2.04
N ARG A 34 9.14 -1.57 1.73
CA ARG A 34 9.55 -1.96 0.37
C ARG A 34 8.36 -2.27 -0.53
N GLY A 35 8.65 -2.43 -1.83
CA GLY A 35 7.70 -2.90 -2.84
C GLY A 35 6.81 -1.82 -3.45
N TRP A 36 6.95 -0.55 -3.05
CA TRP A 36 6.21 0.56 -3.65
C TRP A 36 6.73 0.89 -5.05
N LEU A 37 5.80 1.04 -5.98
CA LEU A 37 6.03 1.41 -7.37
C LEU A 37 5.24 2.68 -7.69
N TRP A 38 5.83 3.58 -8.46
CA TRP A 38 5.11 4.72 -9.03
C TRP A 38 4.37 4.29 -10.31
N ARG A 39 3.05 4.49 -10.35
CA ARG A 39 2.21 4.30 -11.53
C ARG A 39 1.78 5.67 -12.05
N GLU A 40 2.14 6.00 -13.28
CA GLU A 40 1.60 7.18 -13.96
C GLU A 40 0.17 6.90 -14.43
N HIS A 41 -0.69 7.92 -14.45
CA HIS A 41 -2.03 7.78 -15.02
C HIS A 41 -1.93 7.64 -16.56
N PRO A 42 -2.60 6.66 -17.18
CA PRO A 42 -2.39 6.33 -18.59
C PRO A 42 -2.73 7.47 -19.57
N THR A 43 -3.68 8.34 -19.20
CA THR A 43 -4.18 9.40 -20.09
C THR A 43 -3.90 10.82 -19.60
N VAL A 44 -3.39 10.98 -18.37
CA VAL A 44 -3.16 12.32 -17.79
C VAL A 44 -1.76 12.36 -17.18
N PRO A 45 -0.78 12.93 -17.90
CA PRO A 45 0.58 13.07 -17.38
C PRO A 45 0.59 13.84 -16.06
N ARG A 46 1.51 13.47 -15.17
CA ARG A 46 1.72 14.03 -13.82
C ARG A 46 0.63 13.66 -12.81
N LEU A 47 -0.26 12.75 -13.19
CA LEU A 47 -1.38 12.28 -12.39
C LEU A 47 -1.16 10.87 -11.80
N GLY A 48 0.10 10.49 -11.53
CA GLY A 48 0.44 9.20 -10.90
C GLY A 48 0.15 9.02 -9.40
N TYR A 49 0.42 7.81 -8.92
CA TYR A 49 0.20 7.35 -7.55
C TYR A 49 1.20 6.25 -7.18
N LEU A 50 1.36 5.96 -5.88
CA LEU A 50 2.13 4.80 -5.44
C LEU A 50 1.22 3.59 -5.32
N THR A 51 1.72 2.41 -5.70
CA THR A 51 1.02 1.14 -5.51
C THR A 51 1.99 0.05 -5.08
N ARG A 52 1.49 -0.95 -4.36
CA ARG A 52 2.18 -2.21 -4.12
C ARG A 52 1.18 -3.33 -3.81
N THR A 53 1.64 -4.56 -3.93
CA THR A 53 0.92 -5.73 -3.47
C THR A 53 1.80 -6.48 -2.48
N ILE A 54 1.25 -6.84 -1.33
CA ILE A 54 1.94 -7.61 -0.30
C ILE A 54 1.16 -8.89 0.02
N PRO A 55 1.82 -10.03 0.20
CA PRO A 55 1.17 -11.21 0.75
C PRO A 55 0.83 -10.93 2.22
N LEU A 56 -0.37 -11.30 2.64
CA LEU A 56 -0.77 -11.34 4.04
C LEU A 56 -0.67 -12.80 4.50
N GLN A 57 0.24 -13.07 5.42
CA GLN A 57 0.23 -14.32 6.17
C GLN A 57 -0.73 -14.13 7.35
N GLY A 58 -1.90 -14.75 7.27
CA GLY A 58 -2.85 -14.82 8.37
C GLY A 58 -3.70 -16.07 8.23
N GLU A 59 -3.83 -16.84 9.31
CA GLU A 59 -4.89 -17.84 9.38
C GLU A 59 -6.22 -17.12 9.26
N ILE A 60 -6.98 -17.42 8.21
CA ILE A 60 -8.36 -16.97 8.11
C ILE A 60 -9.13 -17.78 9.16
N VAL A 61 -9.21 -17.28 10.39
CA VAL A 61 -10.16 -17.81 11.37
C VAL A 61 -11.53 -17.38 10.87
N ASN A 62 -12.15 -18.24 10.07
CA ASN A 62 -13.49 -18.04 9.57
C ASN A 62 -14.44 -18.20 10.76
N ASP A 63 -14.73 -17.09 11.44
CA ASP A 63 -15.52 -17.05 12.69
C ASP A 63 -17.04 -17.21 12.43
N LEU A 64 -17.38 -18.02 11.43
CA LEU A 64 -18.75 -18.33 11.02
C LEU A 64 -18.89 -19.84 10.79
N ALA A 65 -19.31 -20.50 11.88
CA ALA A 65 -20.06 -21.75 11.95
C ALA A 65 -19.34 -23.10 11.71
N VAL A 66 -19.09 -23.80 12.83
CA VAL A 66 -19.46 -25.22 13.11
C VAL A 66 -19.31 -26.24 11.96
N ALA A 67 -18.22 -27.02 11.99
CA ALA A 67 -18.20 -28.50 12.06
C ALA A 67 -17.05 -29.20 11.29
N ARG A 68 -16.28 -30.01 12.04
CA ARG A 68 -15.57 -31.28 11.70
C ARG A 68 -14.24 -31.24 10.93
N ASP A 69 -13.19 -31.67 11.62
CA ASP A 69 -12.01 -32.48 11.19
C ASP A 69 -11.30 -32.18 9.84
N ILE A 70 -11.45 -30.98 9.27
CA ILE A 70 -10.66 -30.55 8.10
C ILE A 70 -9.54 -29.62 8.60
N PRO A 71 -8.26 -29.94 8.36
CA PRO A 71 -7.17 -29.00 8.62
C PRO A 71 -7.45 -27.69 7.88
N PRO A 72 -7.25 -26.51 8.50
CA PRO A 72 -7.43 -25.25 7.81
C PRO A 72 -6.47 -25.24 6.61
N GLU A 73 -7.02 -25.24 5.39
CA GLU A 73 -6.24 -24.97 4.19
C GLU A 73 -5.58 -23.59 4.40
N PRO A 74 -4.25 -23.46 4.21
CA PRO A 74 -3.58 -22.18 4.35
C PRO A 74 -4.06 -21.25 3.24
N GLY A 75 -5.10 -20.48 3.53
CA GLY A 75 -5.58 -19.42 2.65
C GLY A 75 -4.48 -18.37 2.51
N PHE A 76 -4.04 -18.13 1.27
CA PHE A 76 -3.08 -17.08 0.99
C PHE A 76 -3.85 -15.82 0.66
N LEU A 77 -3.77 -14.82 1.54
CA LEU A 77 -4.38 -13.51 1.28
C LEU A 77 -3.37 -12.59 0.58
N SER A 78 -3.86 -11.75 -0.32
CA SER A 78 -3.10 -10.71 -0.97
C SER A 78 -3.70 -9.33 -0.66
N CYS A 79 -2.86 -8.39 -0.26
CA CYS A 79 -3.27 -7.01 -0.03
C CYS A 79 -2.68 -6.08 -1.10
N SER A 80 -3.57 -5.48 -1.90
CA SER A 80 -3.20 -4.42 -2.83
C SER A 80 -3.36 -3.07 -2.16
N GLN A 81 -2.33 -2.24 -2.19
CA GLN A 81 -2.25 -0.95 -1.48
C GLN A 81 -1.92 0.16 -2.46
N SER A 82 -2.53 1.33 -2.28
CA SER A 82 -2.30 2.51 -3.11
C SER A 82 -2.27 3.79 -2.28
N ILE A 83 -1.36 4.71 -2.63
CA ILE A 83 -1.32 6.07 -2.06
C ILE A 83 -1.53 7.07 -3.20
N THR A 84 -2.58 7.87 -3.09
CA THR A 84 -2.96 8.89 -4.08
C THR A 84 -3.01 10.29 -3.45
N PHE A 85 -3.08 11.32 -4.29
CA PHE A 85 -3.27 12.70 -3.83
C PHE A 85 -4.74 13.09 -3.92
N SER A 86 -5.37 13.49 -2.81
CA SER A 86 -6.69 14.12 -2.84
C SER A 86 -6.56 15.61 -3.13
N SER A 87 -7.05 16.05 -4.29
CA SER A 87 -7.10 17.49 -4.62
C SER A 87 -8.09 18.25 -3.75
N THR A 88 -9.16 17.61 -3.29
CA THR A 88 -10.20 18.20 -2.45
C THR A 88 -9.65 18.57 -1.07
N PHE A 89 -8.92 17.65 -0.45
CA PHE A 89 -8.41 17.83 0.92
C PHE A 89 -6.92 18.24 0.96
N GLN A 90 -6.23 18.20 -0.18
CA GLN A 90 -4.81 18.53 -0.30
C GLN A 90 -3.92 17.69 0.63
N VAL A 91 -4.21 16.38 0.69
CA VAL A 91 -3.52 15.39 1.53
C VAL A 91 -3.29 14.07 0.77
N PRO A 92 -2.31 13.25 1.17
CA PRO A 92 -2.21 11.86 0.72
C PRO A 92 -3.40 11.03 1.22
N VAL A 93 -3.89 10.12 0.40
CA VAL A 93 -4.94 9.15 0.75
C VAL A 93 -4.41 7.75 0.54
N PHE A 94 -4.63 6.88 1.52
CA PHE A 94 -4.25 5.47 1.47
C PHE A 94 -5.48 4.60 1.23
N TYR A 95 -5.45 3.81 0.16
CA TYR A 95 -6.44 2.81 -0.17
C TYR A 95 -5.81 1.42 -0.07
N PHE A 96 -6.60 0.43 0.35
CA PHE A 96 -6.18 -0.95 0.29
C PHE A 96 -7.37 -1.87 -0.02
N THR A 97 -7.10 -2.98 -0.67
CA THR A 97 -8.03 -4.08 -0.87
C THR A 97 -7.35 -5.39 -0.45
N VAL A 98 -8.14 -6.33 0.05
CA VAL A 98 -7.66 -7.67 0.42
C VAL A 98 -8.46 -8.67 -0.40
N HIS A 99 -7.76 -9.60 -1.03
CA HIS A 99 -8.32 -10.66 -1.84
C HIS A 99 -7.74 -12.00 -1.41
N ASP A 100 -8.54 -13.05 -1.51
CA ASP A 100 -8.03 -14.41 -1.53
C ASP A 100 -7.26 -14.64 -2.84
N THR A 101 -6.27 -15.54 -2.83
CA THR A 101 -5.48 -15.88 -4.04
C THR A 101 -5.88 -17.20 -4.67
#